data_AF-A0A914D7K2-F1
#
_entry.id   AF-A0A914D7K2-F1
#
_cell.length_a   1.000
_cell.length_b   1.000
_cell.length_c   1.000
_cell.angle_alpha   90.00
_cell.angle_beta   90.00
_cell.angle_gamma   90.00
#
_symmetry.space_group_name_H-M   'P 1'
#
loop_
_entity.id
_entity.type
_entity.pdbx_description
1 polymer ?
#
loop_
_entity_poly.entity_id
_entity_poly.type
_entity_poly.pdbx_seq_one_letter_code
_entity_poly.pdbx_strand_id
1 'polypeptide(L)'
;MARKEFIQHSYYKFMFLIGIIDMVVLPFNAIAGGIQAILGYHYCAYPVLYFFLGVIPSSGWYGTGMTCLLLAINRFFETINKEIAKKLFGGKRIYIWLSLPFFYLFYTFFEEVATYQNKYYALFFDPFYGEPGWESAKHVNLTYHCIHNITIVIGLGGIYGLLCLLIATKSTALFKHADTSKLQKLMTLQSMCICVEIYIAAIVYVIMQFYTLPDILIIIAHACWICVHAFISKKSDRPSRLPYASRVT
;
A
#
# COMPACT_ATOMS: atom_id res chain seq x y z
N MET A 1 0.34 5.52 18.77
CA MET A 1 0.40 6.24 17.47
C MET A 1 -0.50 7.49 17.41
N ALA A 2 -0.89 8.12 18.52
CA ALA A 2 -1.78 9.28 18.48
C ALA A 2 -1.25 10.43 19.35
N ARG A 3 -0.05 10.94 19.04
CA ARG A 3 0.42 12.19 19.66
C ARG A 3 -0.17 13.37 18.90
N LYS A 4 -0.78 14.30 19.63
CA LYS A 4 -1.39 15.53 19.07
C LYS A 4 -0.43 16.32 18.18
N GLU A 5 0.87 16.28 18.48
CA GLU A 5 1.94 16.93 17.72
C GLU A 5 2.06 16.40 16.27
N PHE A 6 1.79 15.13 16.00
CA PHE A 6 1.94 14.54 14.66
C PHE A 6 0.65 14.57 13.84
N ILE A 7 -0.52 14.53 14.50
CA ILE A 7 -1.85 14.54 13.85
C ILE A 7 -2.11 15.86 13.09
N GLN A 8 -1.37 16.91 13.41
CA GLN A 8 -1.46 18.19 12.70
C GLN A 8 -0.99 18.10 11.25
N HIS A 9 -0.11 17.15 10.94
CA HIS A 9 0.44 17.00 9.60
C HIS A 9 -0.43 16.11 8.71
N SER A 10 -0.69 16.58 7.49
CA SER A 10 -1.55 15.90 6.51
C SER A 10 -1.02 14.52 6.12
N TYR A 11 0.29 14.39 5.84
CA TYR A 11 0.93 13.11 5.54
C TYR A 11 0.76 12.06 6.65
N TYR A 12 0.73 12.49 7.92
CA TYR A 12 0.65 11.58 9.05
C TYR A 12 -0.71 10.90 9.09
N LYS A 13 -1.77 11.61 8.70
CA LYS A 13 -3.13 11.06 8.65
C LYS A 13 -3.24 9.95 7.59
N PHE A 14 -2.62 10.12 6.43
CA PHE A 14 -2.57 9.07 5.40
C PHE A 14 -1.78 7.84 5.89
N MET A 15 -0.60 8.05 6.47
CA MET A 15 0.20 6.94 7.03
C MET A 15 -0.52 6.23 8.18
N PHE A 16 -1.26 6.96 9.00
CA PHE A 16 -2.08 6.38 10.06
C PHE A 16 -3.21 5.52 9.48
N LEU A 17 -3.86 5.97 8.41
CA LEU A 17 -4.87 5.17 7.70
C LEU A 17 -4.28 3.90 7.10
N ILE A 18 -3.13 3.98 6.42
CA ILE A 18 -2.40 2.80 5.91
C ILE A 18 -2.15 1.82 7.06
N GLY A 19 -1.62 2.29 8.19
CA GLY A 19 -1.39 1.44 9.35
C GLY A 19 -2.64 0.78 9.93
N ILE A 20 -3.82 1.41 9.84
CA ILE A 20 -5.09 0.76 10.23
C ILE A 20 -5.44 -0.34 9.24
N ILE A 21 -5.32 -0.08 7.94
CA ILE A 21 -5.60 -1.06 6.89
C ILE A 21 -4.67 -2.27 7.05
N ASP A 22 -3.37 -2.03 7.28
CA ASP A 22 -2.35 -3.07 7.44
C ASP A 22 -2.67 -4.02 8.62
N MET A 23 -3.13 -3.48 9.75
CA MET A 23 -3.51 -4.28 10.93
C MET A 23 -4.68 -5.21 10.66
N VAL A 24 -5.57 -4.85 9.73
CA VAL A 24 -6.71 -5.67 9.32
C VAL A 24 -6.32 -6.66 8.24
N VAL A 25 -5.50 -6.26 7.27
CA VAL A 25 -5.23 -7.04 6.07
C VAL A 25 -4.16 -8.10 6.28
N LEU A 26 -3.11 -7.79 7.03
CA LEU A 26 -1.95 -8.68 7.20
C LEU A 26 -2.32 -10.06 7.78
N PRO A 27 -3.23 -10.19 8.78
CA PRO A 27 -3.66 -11.50 9.26
C PRO A 27 -4.34 -12.36 8.18
N PHE A 28 -5.12 -11.75 7.29
CA PHE A 28 -5.84 -12.48 6.25
C PHE A 28 -4.93 -12.81 5.05
N ASN A 29 -4.10 -11.87 4.64
CA ASN A 29 -3.22 -12.06 3.49
C ASN A 29 -2.06 -13.03 3.83
N ALA A 30 -1.41 -12.85 4.98
CA ALA A 30 -0.23 -13.64 5.35
C ALA A 30 -0.57 -14.87 6.19
N ILE A 31 -1.21 -14.68 7.35
CA ILE A 31 -1.42 -15.78 8.32
C ILE A 31 -2.46 -16.76 7.79
N ALA A 32 -3.63 -16.28 7.35
CA ALA A 32 -4.65 -17.16 6.81
C ALA A 32 -4.22 -17.80 5.49
N GLY A 33 -3.46 -17.09 4.63
CA GLY A 33 -2.80 -17.68 3.46
C GLY A 33 -1.88 -18.85 3.83
N GLY A 34 -1.02 -18.68 4.85
CA GLY A 34 -0.15 -19.74 5.36
C GLY A 34 -0.91 -20.94 5.94
N ILE A 35 -2.01 -20.70 6.66
CA ILE A 35 -2.88 -21.78 7.16
C ILE A 35 -3.52 -22.55 6.00
N GLN A 36 -4.02 -21.85 4.98
CA GLN A 36 -4.61 -22.46 3.80
C GLN A 36 -3.59 -23.35 3.07
N ALA A 37 -2.35 -22.86 2.91
CA ALA A 37 -1.25 -23.61 2.33
C ALA A 37 -0.95 -24.94 3.06
N ILE A 38 -1.07 -24.97 4.39
CA ILE A 38 -0.85 -26.18 5.20
C ILE A 38 -2.02 -27.15 5.10
N LEU A 39 -3.26 -26.64 5.14
CA LEU A 39 -4.47 -27.47 5.19
C LEU A 39 -4.90 -27.99 3.82
N GLY A 40 -4.52 -27.33 2.73
CA GLY A 40 -4.83 -27.77 1.36
C GLY A 40 -6.31 -27.63 0.96
N TYR A 41 -7.15 -27.00 1.80
CA TYR A 41 -8.54 -26.73 1.43
C TYR A 41 -8.63 -25.72 0.28
N HIS A 42 -9.73 -25.78 -0.46
CA HIS A 42 -9.98 -24.94 -1.63
C HIS A 42 -11.39 -24.34 -1.53
N TYR A 43 -11.67 -23.35 -2.39
CA TYR A 43 -12.91 -22.58 -2.39
C TYR A 43 -14.17 -23.45 -2.32
N CYS A 44 -14.23 -24.56 -3.07
CA CYS A 44 -15.39 -25.45 -3.13
C CYS A 44 -15.74 -26.13 -1.80
N ALA A 45 -14.79 -26.28 -0.88
CA ALA A 45 -15.04 -26.89 0.43
C ALA A 45 -15.72 -25.92 1.40
N TYR A 46 -15.33 -24.63 1.37
CA TYR A 46 -15.80 -23.62 2.32
C TYR A 46 -15.99 -22.25 1.62
N PRO A 47 -16.97 -22.10 0.72
CA PRO A 47 -17.07 -20.93 -0.17
C PRO A 47 -17.26 -19.60 0.59
N VAL A 48 -18.06 -19.60 1.65
CA VAL A 48 -18.30 -18.40 2.48
C VAL A 48 -17.03 -17.97 3.21
N LEU A 49 -16.26 -18.93 3.75
CA LEU A 49 -15.00 -18.63 4.41
C LEU A 49 -13.99 -18.05 3.42
N TYR A 50 -13.82 -18.70 2.26
CA TYR A 50 -12.87 -18.24 1.24
C TYR A 50 -13.25 -16.88 0.64
N PHE A 51 -14.55 -16.58 0.53
CA PHE A 51 -15.00 -15.25 0.16
C PHE A 51 -14.46 -14.18 1.13
N PHE A 52 -14.59 -14.37 2.45
CA PHE A 52 -14.06 -13.41 3.42
C PHE A 52 -12.53 -13.37 3.45
N LEU A 53 -11.88 -14.53 3.31
CA LEU A 53 -10.42 -14.64 3.27
C LEU A 53 -9.82 -13.96 2.02
N GLY A 54 -10.59 -13.83 0.94
CA GLY A 54 -10.18 -13.12 -0.26
C GLY A 54 -10.54 -11.63 -0.24
N VAL A 55 -11.78 -11.30 0.13
CA VAL A 55 -12.30 -9.92 -0.01
C VAL A 55 -11.59 -8.97 0.93
N ILE A 56 -11.19 -9.41 2.13
CA ILE A 56 -10.49 -8.57 3.10
C ILE A 56 -9.10 -8.17 2.55
N PRO A 57 -8.22 -9.11 2.14
CA PRO A 57 -6.97 -8.76 1.47
C PRO A 57 -7.15 -7.91 0.22
N SER A 58 -8.09 -8.29 -0.66
CA SER A 58 -8.36 -7.53 -1.88
C SER A 58 -8.76 -6.10 -1.56
N SER A 59 -9.72 -5.89 -0.65
CA SER A 59 -10.11 -4.55 -0.19
C SER A 59 -8.89 -3.76 0.30
N GLY A 60 -8.07 -4.41 1.13
CA GLY A 60 -6.81 -3.90 1.64
C GLY A 60 -5.86 -3.37 0.57
N TRP A 61 -5.69 -4.13 -0.50
CA TRP A 61 -4.88 -3.76 -1.66
C TRP A 61 -5.38 -2.46 -2.30
N TYR A 62 -6.67 -2.41 -2.65
CA TYR A 62 -7.28 -1.24 -3.29
C TYR A 62 -7.23 0.00 -2.39
N GLY A 63 -7.59 -0.15 -1.11
CA GLY A 63 -7.58 0.92 -0.12
C GLY A 63 -6.17 1.44 0.16
N THR A 64 -5.19 0.55 0.29
CA THR A 64 -3.78 0.93 0.52
C THR A 64 -3.21 1.61 -0.70
N GLY A 65 -3.42 1.06 -1.91
CA GLY A 65 -2.98 1.67 -3.17
C GLY A 65 -3.49 3.11 -3.33
N MET A 66 -4.79 3.33 -3.12
CA MET A 66 -5.37 4.68 -3.17
C MET A 66 -4.79 5.60 -2.10
N THR A 67 -4.61 5.11 -0.87
CA THR A 67 -4.03 5.92 0.21
C THR A 67 -2.57 6.27 -0.07
N CYS A 68 -1.79 5.35 -0.63
CA CYS A 68 -0.42 5.58 -1.09
C CYS A 68 -0.36 6.63 -2.20
N LEU A 69 -1.30 6.60 -3.15
CA LEU A 69 -1.37 7.59 -4.23
C LEU A 69 -1.65 8.99 -3.68
N LEU A 70 -2.62 9.11 -2.78
CA LEU A 70 -2.93 10.38 -2.11
C LEU A 70 -1.76 10.90 -1.26
N LEU A 71 -1.05 10.00 -0.58
CA LEU A 71 0.18 10.33 0.14
C LEU A 71 1.27 10.84 -0.80
N ALA A 72 1.48 10.21 -1.96
CA ALA A 72 2.43 10.64 -2.97
C ALA A 72 2.12 12.06 -3.46
N ILE A 73 0.86 12.32 -3.81
CA ILE A 73 0.37 13.64 -4.23
C ILE A 73 0.61 14.68 -3.13
N ASN A 74 0.29 14.34 -1.87
CA ASN A 74 0.53 15.21 -0.73
C ASN A 74 2.02 15.58 -0.60
N ARG A 75 2.93 14.61 -0.73
CA ARG A 75 4.38 14.83 -0.68
C ARG A 75 4.89 15.68 -1.83
N PHE A 76 4.39 15.45 -3.03
CA PHE A 76 4.75 16.21 -4.20
C PHE A 76 4.41 17.70 -4.04
N PHE A 77 3.18 18.02 -3.64
CA PHE A 77 2.80 19.41 -3.40
C PHE A 77 3.50 20.03 -2.18
N GLU A 78 3.71 19.29 -1.09
CA GLU A 78 4.51 19.80 0.05
C GLU A 78 5.93 20.20 -0.37
N THR A 79 6.50 19.49 -1.35
CA THR A 79 7.86 19.72 -1.85
C THR A 79 7.93 20.90 -2.84
N ILE A 80 6.93 21.04 -3.72
CA ILE A 80 6.92 22.09 -4.74
C ILE A 80 6.36 23.41 -4.21
N ASN A 81 5.20 23.37 -3.56
CA ASN A 81 4.47 24.54 -3.11
C ASN A 81 3.58 24.22 -1.90
N LYS A 82 4.06 24.61 -0.71
CA LYS A 82 3.36 24.40 0.57
C LYS A 82 1.97 25.04 0.63
N GLU A 83 1.74 26.15 -0.07
CA GLU A 83 0.42 26.81 -0.10
C GLU A 83 -0.60 25.99 -0.88
N ILE A 84 -0.21 25.38 -2.00
CA ILE A 84 -1.08 24.44 -2.73
C ILE A 84 -1.39 23.23 -1.86
N ALA A 85 -0.37 22.66 -1.20
CA ALA A 85 -0.55 21.54 -0.29
C ALA A 85 -1.53 21.88 0.85
N LYS A 86 -1.40 23.07 1.46
CA LYS A 86 -2.31 23.56 2.51
C LYS A 86 -3.72 23.80 1.97
N LYS A 87 -3.88 24.30 0.74
CA LYS A 87 -5.19 24.49 0.11
C LYS A 87 -5.91 23.16 -0.13
N LEU A 88 -5.19 22.12 -0.56
CA LEU A 88 -5.75 20.80 -0.87
C LEU A 88 -5.98 19.94 0.38
N PHE A 89 -4.99 19.88 1.29
CA PHE A 89 -4.95 18.92 2.40
C PHE A 89 -5.04 19.57 3.79
N GLY A 90 -5.23 20.89 3.88
CA GLY A 90 -5.29 21.61 5.14
C GLY A 90 -6.61 21.49 5.89
N GLY A 91 -6.53 21.58 7.22
CA GLY A 91 -7.70 21.66 8.10
C GLY A 91 -8.61 20.43 7.99
N LYS A 92 -9.90 20.66 7.71
CA LYS A 92 -10.91 19.60 7.58
C LYS A 92 -10.97 18.98 6.18
N ARG A 93 -10.37 19.59 5.16
CA ARG A 93 -10.44 19.11 3.76
C ARG A 93 -9.77 17.76 3.55
N ILE A 94 -8.76 17.45 4.35
CA ILE A 94 -8.12 16.13 4.33
C ILE A 94 -9.07 14.98 4.60
N TYR A 95 -10.14 15.17 5.38
CA TYR A 95 -11.09 14.09 5.64
C TYR A 95 -11.90 13.69 4.41
N ILE A 96 -12.06 14.60 3.43
CA ILE A 96 -12.65 14.28 2.12
C ILE A 96 -11.71 13.37 1.32
N TRP A 97 -10.40 13.64 1.37
CA TRP A 97 -9.41 12.77 0.73
C TRP A 97 -9.32 11.41 1.43
N LEU A 98 -9.39 11.38 2.76
CA LEU A 98 -9.39 10.15 3.55
C LEU A 98 -10.65 9.31 3.35
N SER A 99 -11.78 9.89 2.92
CA SER A 99 -12.97 9.09 2.60
C SER A 99 -12.84 8.29 1.31
N LEU A 100 -12.00 8.70 0.36
CA LEU A 100 -11.86 8.02 -0.93
C LEU A 100 -11.37 6.55 -0.78
N PRO A 101 -10.32 6.26 0.00
CA PRO A 101 -9.94 4.87 0.30
C PRO A 101 -11.06 4.05 0.94
N PHE A 102 -11.88 4.63 1.83
CA PHE A 102 -12.99 3.91 2.47
C PHE A 102 -14.09 3.54 1.49
N PHE A 103 -14.44 4.44 0.57
CA PHE A 103 -15.39 4.12 -0.50
C PHE A 103 -14.84 3.01 -1.41
N TYR A 104 -13.54 3.07 -1.72
CA TYR A 104 -12.92 2.04 -2.56
C TYR A 104 -12.90 0.67 -1.88
N LEU A 105 -12.56 0.63 -0.58
CA LEU A 105 -12.63 -0.56 0.26
C LEU A 105 -14.04 -1.17 0.24
N PHE A 106 -15.07 -0.35 0.45
CA PHE A 106 -16.46 -0.83 0.49
C PHE A 106 -16.92 -1.41 -0.86
N TYR A 107 -16.53 -0.79 -1.96
CA TYR A 107 -16.94 -1.22 -3.29
C TYR A 107 -16.43 -2.64 -3.64
N THR A 108 -15.28 -3.05 -3.10
CA THR A 108 -14.69 -4.38 -3.37
C THR A 108 -15.51 -5.56 -2.84
N PHE A 109 -16.46 -5.31 -1.94
CA PHE A 109 -17.41 -6.35 -1.48
C PHE A 109 -18.42 -6.77 -2.56
N PHE A 110 -18.54 -5.98 -3.62
CA PHE A 110 -19.46 -6.25 -4.73
C PHE A 110 -18.72 -6.77 -5.98
N GLU A 111 -17.40 -6.94 -5.91
CA GLU A 111 -16.58 -7.42 -7.02
C GLU A 111 -16.22 -8.90 -6.87
N GLU A 112 -15.66 -9.45 -7.95
CA GLU A 112 -15.02 -10.76 -7.94
C GLU A 112 -13.82 -10.75 -6.99
N VAL A 113 -13.78 -11.77 -6.13
CA VAL A 113 -12.82 -11.84 -5.02
C VAL A 113 -11.66 -12.75 -5.39
N ALA A 114 -10.44 -12.33 -5.08
CA ALA A 114 -9.28 -13.19 -5.23
C ALA A 114 -9.29 -14.30 -4.18
N THR A 115 -9.16 -15.56 -4.59
CA THR A 115 -9.18 -16.73 -3.71
C THR A 115 -7.81 -17.39 -3.66
N TYR A 116 -7.46 -17.96 -2.51
CA TYR A 116 -6.13 -18.55 -2.33
C TYR A 116 -6.03 -19.88 -3.05
N GLN A 117 -5.00 -20.01 -3.89
CA GLN A 117 -4.69 -21.26 -4.58
C GLN A 117 -3.45 -21.92 -3.99
N ASN A 118 -3.63 -23.13 -3.42
CA ASN A 118 -2.53 -23.88 -2.81
C ASN A 118 -1.46 -24.32 -3.82
N LYS A 119 -1.84 -24.52 -5.09
CA LYS A 119 -0.91 -24.89 -6.17
C LYS A 119 0.19 -23.84 -6.37
N TYR A 120 -0.15 -22.57 -6.17
CA TYR A 120 0.71 -21.42 -6.48
C TYR A 120 1.06 -20.57 -5.26
N TYR A 121 0.54 -20.92 -4.08
CA TYR A 121 0.73 -20.21 -2.81
C TYR A 121 0.38 -18.71 -2.85
N ALA A 122 -0.62 -18.33 -3.64
CA ALA A 122 -1.01 -16.95 -3.85
C ALA A 122 -2.53 -16.79 -4.10
N LEU A 123 -3.00 -15.54 -4.06
CA LEU A 123 -4.39 -15.16 -4.30
C LEU A 123 -4.62 -14.92 -5.80
N PHE A 124 -5.67 -15.53 -6.36
CA PHE A 124 -6.03 -15.40 -7.78
C PHE A 124 -7.51 -15.04 -7.94
N PHE A 125 -7.82 -14.15 -8.87
CA PHE A 125 -9.19 -13.86 -9.27
C PHE A 125 -9.81 -15.01 -10.07
N ASP A 126 -8.99 -15.72 -10.84
CA ASP A 126 -9.40 -16.94 -11.53
C ASP A 126 -9.14 -18.19 -10.68
N PRO A 127 -10.15 -18.96 -10.27
CA PRO A 127 -9.96 -20.21 -9.53
C PRO A 127 -9.37 -21.35 -10.38
N PHE A 128 -9.37 -21.24 -11.71
CA PHE A 128 -8.86 -22.26 -12.64
C PHE A 128 -7.57 -21.83 -13.36
N TYR A 129 -6.83 -20.89 -12.78
CA TYR A 129 -5.55 -20.43 -13.32
C TYR A 129 -4.58 -21.59 -13.62
N GLY A 130 -4.05 -21.61 -14.84
CA GLY A 130 -3.06 -22.61 -15.28
C GLY A 130 -3.62 -23.99 -15.57
N GLU A 131 -4.94 -24.16 -15.65
CA GLU A 131 -5.57 -25.43 -16.06
C GLU A 131 -5.63 -25.59 -17.60
N PRO A 132 -5.38 -26.80 -18.14
CA PRO A 132 -5.38 -27.03 -19.59
C PRO A 132 -6.72 -26.72 -20.25
N GLY A 133 -6.71 -25.93 -21.32
CA GLY A 133 -7.92 -25.56 -22.07
C GLY A 133 -8.77 -24.48 -21.39
N TRP A 134 -8.34 -23.94 -20.25
CA TRP A 134 -8.98 -22.80 -19.59
C TRP A 134 -8.25 -21.50 -19.91
N GLU A 135 -8.99 -20.51 -20.39
CA GLU A 135 -8.45 -19.16 -20.65
C GLU A 135 -9.01 -18.17 -19.62
N SER A 136 -8.19 -17.83 -18.62
CA SER A 136 -8.54 -16.93 -17.51
C SER A 136 -9.18 -15.61 -17.96
N ALA A 137 -8.58 -14.95 -18.95
CA ALA A 137 -9.00 -13.63 -19.43
C ALA A 137 -10.42 -13.60 -20.04
N LYS A 138 -11.00 -14.76 -20.41
CA LYS A 138 -12.36 -14.85 -20.97
C LYS A 138 -13.45 -15.05 -19.92
N HIS A 139 -13.09 -15.46 -18.71
CA HIS A 139 -14.04 -16.00 -17.73
C HIS A 139 -14.11 -15.21 -16.42
N VAL A 140 -13.32 -14.15 -16.27
CA VAL A 140 -13.21 -13.34 -15.05
C VAL A 140 -13.30 -11.86 -15.43
N ASN A 141 -14.13 -11.08 -14.74
CA ASN A 141 -14.25 -9.64 -14.96
C ASN A 141 -13.09 -8.90 -14.29
N LEU A 142 -11.95 -8.90 -14.96
CA LEU A 142 -10.68 -8.36 -14.45
C LEU A 142 -10.50 -6.86 -14.69
N THR A 143 -11.50 -6.19 -15.27
CA THR A 143 -11.37 -4.80 -15.72
C THR A 143 -10.98 -3.88 -14.57
N TYR A 144 -11.58 -4.03 -13.39
CA TYR A 144 -11.33 -3.15 -12.25
C TYR A 144 -9.95 -3.36 -11.62
N HIS A 145 -9.55 -4.61 -11.40
CA HIS A 145 -8.23 -4.94 -10.89
C HIS A 145 -7.11 -4.42 -11.81
N CYS A 146 -7.26 -4.64 -13.12
CA CYS A 146 -6.30 -4.15 -14.10
C CYS A 146 -6.25 -2.61 -14.13
N ILE A 147 -7.40 -1.94 -14.16
CA ILE A 147 -7.47 -0.46 -14.10
C ILE A 147 -6.79 0.06 -12.85
N HIS A 148 -7.05 -0.55 -11.69
CA HIS A 148 -6.43 -0.17 -10.43
C HIS A 148 -4.91 -0.28 -10.51
N ASN A 149 -4.39 -1.48 -10.84
CA ASN A 149 -2.96 -1.73 -10.87
C ASN A 149 -2.24 -0.83 -11.86
N ILE A 150 -2.80 -0.61 -13.06
CA ILE A 150 -2.25 0.32 -14.05
C ILE A 150 -2.23 1.75 -13.50
N THR A 151 -3.33 2.19 -12.87
CA THR A 151 -3.43 3.53 -12.28
C THR A 151 -2.40 3.74 -11.18
N ILE A 152 -2.20 2.75 -10.31
CA ILE A 152 -1.24 2.81 -9.22
C ILE A 152 0.21 2.77 -9.74
N VAL A 153 0.52 1.90 -10.71
CA VAL A 153 1.83 1.80 -11.36
C VAL A 153 2.21 3.14 -12.02
N ILE A 154 1.31 3.71 -12.83
CA ILE A 154 1.57 4.98 -13.52
C ILE A 154 1.59 6.15 -12.52
N GLY A 155 0.62 6.20 -11.61
CA GLY A 155 0.45 7.30 -10.66
C GLY A 155 1.57 7.38 -9.63
N LEU A 156 1.84 6.28 -8.92
CA LEU A 156 2.92 6.24 -7.93
C LEU A 156 4.29 6.34 -8.59
N GLY A 157 4.52 5.59 -9.67
CA GLY A 157 5.79 5.62 -10.41
C GLY A 157 6.10 7.01 -10.95
N GLY A 158 5.10 7.67 -11.57
CA GLY A 158 5.23 9.03 -12.07
C GLY A 158 5.52 10.05 -10.97
N ILE A 159 4.71 10.07 -9.90
CA ILE A 159 4.83 11.08 -8.85
C ILE A 159 6.12 10.92 -8.04
N TYR A 160 6.46 9.70 -7.61
CA TYR A 160 7.71 9.48 -6.86
C TYR A 160 8.94 9.57 -7.77
N GLY A 161 8.84 9.19 -9.04
CA GLY A 161 9.89 9.44 -10.03
C GLY A 161 10.20 10.93 -10.17
N LEU A 162 9.15 11.76 -10.35
CA LEU A 162 9.29 13.21 -10.37
C LEU A 162 9.84 13.77 -9.06
N LEU A 163 9.40 13.25 -7.91
CA LEU A 163 9.88 13.68 -6.60
C LEU A 163 11.36 13.36 -6.42
N CYS A 164 11.82 12.18 -6.85
CA CYS A 164 13.25 11.81 -6.88
C CYS A 164 14.06 12.73 -7.79
N LEU A 165 13.57 13.03 -8.99
CA LEU A 165 14.21 13.97 -9.93
C LEU A 165 14.30 15.38 -9.36
N LEU A 166 13.24 15.88 -8.73
CA LEU A 166 13.22 17.20 -8.07
C LEU A 166 14.23 17.27 -6.93
N ILE A 167 14.31 16.22 -6.11
CA ILE A 167 15.28 16.11 -5.03
C ILE A 167 16.71 16.11 -5.59
N ALA A 168 16.99 15.32 -6.64
CA ALA A 168 18.31 15.23 -7.25
C ALA A 168 18.76 16.56 -7.86
N THR A 169 17.89 17.19 -8.66
CA THR A 169 18.19 18.42 -9.42
C THR A 169 18.28 19.67 -8.56
N LYS A 170 17.52 19.75 -7.46
CA LYS A 170 17.47 20.93 -6.57
C LYS A 170 18.19 20.74 -5.23
N SER A 171 19.01 19.69 -5.13
CA SER A 171 19.65 19.21 -3.89
C SER A 171 20.49 20.28 -3.14
N THR A 172 20.94 21.36 -3.78
CA THR A 172 21.67 22.47 -3.14
C THR A 172 20.84 23.72 -2.84
N ALA A 173 19.78 24.01 -3.58
CA ALA A 173 19.00 25.25 -3.43
C ALA A 173 17.68 25.08 -2.65
N LEU A 174 16.98 23.95 -2.80
CA LEU A 174 15.70 23.71 -2.11
C LEU A 174 15.89 23.25 -0.66
N PHE A 175 16.90 22.43 -0.41
CA PHE A 175 17.19 21.91 0.94
C PHE A 175 17.82 22.95 1.87
N LYS A 176 18.31 24.06 1.33
CA LYS A 176 18.82 25.19 2.12
C LYS A 176 17.67 25.98 2.81
N HIS A 177 16.46 25.89 2.28
CA HIS A 177 15.25 26.53 2.82
C HIS A 177 14.22 25.54 3.39
N ALA A 178 14.38 24.25 3.12
CA ALA A 178 13.47 23.24 3.63
C ALA A 178 13.96 22.76 5.00
N ASP A 179 13.44 23.41 6.05
CA ASP A 179 13.50 22.98 7.46
C ASP A 179 12.69 21.68 7.66
N THR A 180 13.04 20.66 6.88
CA THR A 180 12.30 19.42 6.73
C THR A 180 12.72 18.49 7.85
N SER A 181 11.82 18.30 8.81
CA SER A 181 12.07 17.46 9.98
C SER A 181 12.57 16.06 9.59
N LYS A 182 13.47 15.49 10.40
CA LYS A 182 13.99 14.11 10.24
C LYS A 182 12.86 13.09 10.03
N LEU A 183 11.71 13.32 10.68
CA LEU A 183 10.51 12.51 10.56
C LEU A 183 9.94 12.49 9.14
N GLN A 184 9.89 13.66 8.49
CA GLN A 184 9.33 13.80 7.15
C GLN A 184 10.19 13.07 6.11
N LYS A 185 11.53 13.14 6.24
CA LYS A 185 12.48 12.39 5.39
C LYS A 185 12.31 10.88 5.54
N LEU A 186 12.22 10.38 6.78
CA LEU A 186 12.04 8.96 7.06
C LEU A 186 10.72 8.43 6.47
N MET A 187 9.64 9.21 6.60
CA MET A 187 8.34 8.85 6.06
C MET A 187 8.29 8.86 4.54
N THR A 188 9.01 9.80 3.89
CA THR A 188 9.15 9.78 2.44
C THR A 188 9.89 8.54 1.97
N LEU A 189 11.02 8.18 2.62
CA LEU A 189 11.76 6.97 2.29
C LEU A 189 10.91 5.70 2.48
N GLN A 190 10.19 5.60 3.60
CA GLN A 190 9.27 4.50 3.86
C GLN A 190 8.25 4.35 2.71
N SER A 191 7.65 5.45 2.27
CA SER A 191 6.68 5.41 1.18
C SER A 191 7.29 5.01 -0.16
N MET A 192 8.56 5.34 -0.42
CA MET A 192 9.27 4.88 -1.62
C MET A 192 9.51 3.37 -1.62
N CYS A 193 9.92 2.79 -0.48
CA CYS A 193 10.07 1.34 -0.34
C CYS A 193 8.74 0.63 -0.61
N ILE A 194 7.65 1.11 -0.01
CA ILE A 194 6.29 0.57 -0.24
C ILE A 194 5.92 0.63 -1.72
N CYS A 195 6.26 1.73 -2.42
CA CYS A 195 5.96 1.86 -3.85
C CYS A 195 6.67 0.83 -4.72
N VAL A 196 7.92 0.46 -4.39
CA VAL A 196 8.65 -0.59 -5.13
C VAL A 196 7.93 -1.93 -5.00
N GLU A 197 7.52 -2.29 -3.77
CA GLU A 197 6.78 -3.54 -3.53
C GLU A 197 5.43 -3.55 -4.24
N ILE A 198 4.68 -2.43 -4.18
CA ILE A 198 3.43 -2.27 -4.93
C ILE A 198 3.68 -2.45 -6.43
N TYR A 199 4.77 -1.92 -6.97
CA TYR A 199 5.08 -1.98 -8.39
C TYR A 199 5.31 -3.42 -8.87
N ILE A 200 6.14 -4.18 -8.13
CA ILE A 200 6.45 -5.57 -8.43
C ILE A 200 5.17 -6.40 -8.38
N ALA A 201 4.41 -6.30 -7.28
CA ALA A 201 3.17 -7.03 -7.12
C ALA A 201 2.14 -6.66 -8.20
N ALA A 202 1.88 -5.37 -8.43
CA ALA A 202 0.90 -4.91 -9.41
C ALA A 202 1.20 -5.37 -10.83
N ILE A 203 2.46 -5.29 -11.27
CA ILE A 203 2.86 -5.73 -12.62
C ILE A 203 2.66 -7.23 -12.79
N VAL A 204 3.18 -8.03 -11.86
CA VAL A 204 3.07 -9.49 -11.97
C VAL A 204 1.60 -9.93 -11.88
N TYR A 205 0.82 -9.33 -10.97
CA TYR A 205 -0.61 -9.63 -10.83
C TYR A 205 -1.43 -9.25 -12.06
N VAL A 206 -1.03 -8.23 -12.84
CA VAL A 206 -1.65 -7.92 -14.14
C VAL A 206 -1.24 -8.93 -15.19
N ILE A 207 0.06 -9.23 -15.32
CA ILE A 207 0.56 -10.16 -16.35
C ILE A 207 -0.01 -11.57 -16.14
N MET A 208 -0.10 -12.03 -14.88
CA MET A 208 -0.63 -13.35 -14.56
C MET A 208 -2.13 -13.51 -14.88
N GLN A 209 -2.85 -12.43 -15.22
CA GLN A 209 -4.23 -12.57 -15.71
C GLN A 209 -4.30 -13.02 -17.17
N PHE A 210 -3.26 -12.76 -17.95
CA PHE A 210 -3.23 -13.01 -19.39
C PHE A 210 -2.31 -14.16 -19.77
N TYR A 211 -1.33 -14.47 -18.91
CA TYR A 211 -0.32 -15.48 -19.18
C TYR A 211 -0.06 -16.35 -17.95
N THR A 212 0.20 -17.63 -18.19
CA THR A 212 0.75 -18.52 -17.17
C THR A 212 2.19 -18.12 -16.90
N LEU A 213 2.51 -17.79 -15.66
CA LEU A 213 3.85 -17.38 -15.24
C LEU A 213 4.54 -18.50 -14.45
N PRO A 214 5.88 -18.52 -14.41
CA PRO A 214 6.62 -19.37 -13.50
C PRO A 214 6.23 -19.12 -12.04
N ASP A 215 6.04 -20.19 -11.26
CA ASP A 215 5.60 -20.14 -9.85
C ASP A 215 6.46 -19.21 -8.99
N ILE A 216 7.78 -19.15 -9.25
CA ILE A 216 8.71 -18.28 -8.52
C ILE A 216 8.33 -16.80 -8.64
N LEU A 217 7.87 -16.34 -9.81
CA LEU A 217 7.47 -14.95 -10.01
C LEU A 217 6.17 -14.64 -9.28
N ILE A 218 5.23 -15.59 -9.27
CA ILE A 218 3.96 -15.48 -8.54
C ILE A 218 4.22 -15.38 -7.04
N ILE A 219 5.08 -16.24 -6.50
CA ILE A 219 5.46 -16.24 -5.08
C ILE A 219 6.13 -14.92 -4.70
N ILE A 220 7.06 -14.42 -5.51
CA ILE A 220 7.71 -13.11 -5.29
C ILE A 220 6.66 -12.01 -5.25
N ALA A 221 5.74 -11.97 -6.22
CA ALA A 221 4.70 -10.95 -6.28
C ALA A 221 3.76 -10.99 -5.07
N HIS A 222 3.37 -12.19 -4.63
CA HIS A 222 2.54 -12.35 -3.45
C HIS A 222 3.29 -11.96 -2.17
N ALA A 223 4.58 -12.29 -2.07
CA ALA A 223 5.44 -11.83 -0.98
C ALA A 223 5.58 -10.30 -0.96
N CYS A 224 5.77 -9.66 -2.11
CA CYS A 224 5.77 -8.20 -2.25
C CYS A 224 4.45 -7.61 -1.76
N TRP A 225 3.30 -8.18 -2.14
CA TRP A 225 1.99 -7.76 -1.63
C TRP A 225 1.92 -7.86 -0.09
N ILE A 226 2.34 -8.97 0.50
CA ILE A 226 2.39 -9.10 1.97
C ILE A 226 3.32 -8.03 2.58
N CYS A 227 4.49 -7.79 1.98
CA CYS A 227 5.46 -6.80 2.43
C CYS A 227 4.95 -5.35 2.39
N VAL A 228 4.05 -5.02 1.45
CA VAL A 228 3.35 -3.70 1.42
C VAL A 228 2.73 -3.40 2.79
N HIS A 229 2.13 -4.40 3.42
CA HIS A 229 1.43 -4.27 4.70
C HIS A 229 2.30 -4.51 5.94
N ALA A 230 3.55 -4.96 5.75
CA ALA A 230 4.46 -5.27 6.86
C ALA A 230 5.35 -4.07 7.27
N PHE A 231 5.37 -2.99 6.48
CA PHE A 231 6.38 -1.95 6.61
C PHE A 231 6.03 -0.90 7.68
N ILE A 232 6.37 -1.19 8.94
CA ILE A 232 6.24 -0.25 10.06
C ILE A 232 7.60 0.42 10.32
N SER A 233 7.65 1.75 10.19
CA SER A 233 8.82 2.54 10.59
C SER A 233 9.11 2.35 12.09
N LYS A 234 10.29 1.81 12.42
CA LYS A 234 10.78 1.77 13.79
C LYS A 234 10.85 3.20 14.33
N LYS A 235 10.29 3.38 15.53
CA LYS A 235 10.39 4.61 16.31
C LYS A 235 11.86 4.99 16.42
N SER A 236 12.25 6.15 15.90
CA SER A 236 13.57 6.72 16.22
C SER A 236 13.57 6.95 17.73
N ASP A 237 14.32 6.13 18.45
CA ASP A 237 14.67 6.46 19.83
C ASP A 237 15.34 7.83 19.83
N ARG A 238 14.82 8.73 20.66
CA ARG A 238 15.51 9.99 20.96
C ARG A 238 16.70 9.63 21.85
N PRO A 239 17.86 10.28 21.67
CA PRO A 239 18.97 10.12 22.60
C PRO A 239 18.46 10.48 24.01
N SER A 240 18.82 9.62 24.97
CA SER A 240 18.63 9.83 26.39
C SER A 240 19.04 11.26 26.76
N ARG A 241 18.10 12.03 27.32
CA ARG A 241 18.46 13.26 28.03
C ARG A 241 19.22 12.85 29.30
N LEU A 242 20.52 13.11 29.36
CA LEU A 242 21.28 13.23 30.60
C LEU A 242 22.37 14.30 30.40
N PRO A 243 22.79 15.05 31.44
CA PRO A 243 22.09 15.46 32.66
C PRO A 243 21.89 17.00 32.70
N TYR A 244 20.79 17.47 33.27
CA TYR A 244 20.68 18.89 33.63
C TYR A 244 21.61 19.13 34.82
N ALA A 245 22.54 20.07 34.64
CA ALA A 245 23.44 20.55 35.67
C ALA A 245 22.63 20.97 36.91
N SER A 246 22.91 20.33 38.04
CA SER A 246 22.52 20.83 39.35
C SER A 246 23.37 22.07 39.64
N ARG A 247 22.81 23.25 39.35
CA ARG A 247 23.31 24.52 39.87
C ARG A 247 22.34 24.97 40.97
N VAL A 248 22.54 24.49 42.19
CA VAL A 248 22.03 25.08 43.44
C VAL A 248 23.02 24.77 44.55
N THR A 249 23.94 25.71 44.77
CA THR A 249 24.28 26.43 46.04
C THR A 249 25.56 27.19 45.77
#